data_AF-A0A852RW97-F1
#
_entry.id   AF-A0A852RW97-F1
#
_cell.length_a   1.000
_cell.length_b   1.000
_cell.length_c   1.000
_cell.angle_alpha   90.00
_cell.angle_beta   90.00
_cell.angle_gamma   90.00
#
_symmetry.space_group_name_H-M   'P 1'
#
loop_
_entity.id
_entity.type
_entity.pdbx_description
1 polymer ?
#
loop_
_entity_poly.entity_id
_entity_poly.type
_entity_poly.pdbx_seq_one_letter_code
_entity_poly.pdbx_strand_id
1 'polypeptide(L)'
;MSHVPTPPPLAAGDLRPAEMERRFTAFVIDRAVGWGVAAAAAVGVWRLVDPDNGAVVVLTFLGVAALVGLVLAVLVGTTGLTPGKAATGLRVVRRTTGRPIGVGAALLRAIVLGIAGLPTAGLGLATFAWTAAMDPARQRRGLHDRIGDAMVVDVRPVEVEVAPVVERPQQIVNLTAMRLLPSPVEEHPTPIPEPTPPTPTPTPTPTPTPTPVPAPVATPAPAPAPVASPVPAPAPVPAAGPAPVPQARPTPPAPPPAAAAAAAPRVPVEQTRVRPEPGADPAAVPPSPATVRWRVAFDTGEAFVVEGLALVGRRPEPRPGEEARHVVPLRSSDMSLSKTHAQFQVAPDGALVVMDRGSTNGSYVIRKGMSRSLSPGRPSTLLAGDEVRFGDRTMRVERES
;
A
#
# COMPACT_ATOMS: atom_id res chain seq x y z
N MET A 1 19.61 14.67 -33.60
CA MET A 1 19.30 13.96 -32.35
C MET A 1 17.80 14.04 -32.14
N SER A 2 17.07 12.98 -32.47
CA SER A 2 15.62 12.95 -32.33
C SER A 2 15.26 12.99 -30.85
N HIS A 3 14.63 14.08 -30.40
CA HIS A 3 14.12 14.21 -29.04
C HIS A 3 13.13 13.06 -28.80
N VAL A 4 13.50 12.10 -27.95
CA VAL A 4 12.52 11.13 -27.43
C VAL A 4 11.50 11.95 -26.63
N PRO A 5 10.21 11.97 -27.01
CA PRO A 5 9.22 12.79 -26.34
C PRO A 5 9.11 12.33 -24.88
N THR A 6 9.46 13.21 -23.96
CA THR A 6 9.28 12.98 -22.52
C THR A 6 7.78 12.98 -22.25
N PRO A 7 7.19 11.88 -21.74
CA PRO A 7 5.76 11.87 -21.47
C PRO A 7 5.42 12.87 -20.37
N PRO A 8 4.25 13.51 -20.41
CA PRO A 8 3.88 14.58 -19.49
C PRO A 8 3.99 14.13 -18.02
N PRO A 9 4.31 15.06 -17.09
CA PRO A 9 4.34 14.76 -15.67
C PRO A 9 2.97 14.31 -15.18
N LEU A 10 2.94 13.31 -14.30
CA LEU A 10 1.72 12.91 -13.61
C LEU A 10 1.46 13.88 -12.45
N ALA A 11 0.21 14.30 -12.25
CA ALA A 11 -0.16 15.11 -11.10
C ALA A 11 0.06 14.31 -9.80
N ALA A 12 0.51 14.99 -8.74
CA ALA A 12 0.86 14.34 -7.47
C ALA A 12 -0.31 13.58 -6.81
N GLY A 13 -1.56 13.99 -7.11
CA GLY A 13 -2.78 13.32 -6.64
C GLY A 13 -3.13 12.01 -7.36
N ASP A 14 -2.50 11.73 -8.51
CA ASP A 14 -2.80 10.56 -9.35
C ASP A 14 -1.75 9.44 -9.22
N LEU A 15 -0.75 9.61 -8.36
CA LEU A 15 0.36 8.66 -8.18
C LEU A 15 -0.11 7.43 -7.37
N ARG A 16 -0.78 6.50 -8.03
CA ARG A 16 -1.21 5.22 -7.44
C ARG A 16 -0.03 4.24 -7.38
N PRO A 17 0.40 3.79 -6.19
CA PRO A 17 1.46 2.79 -6.10
C PRO A 17 1.09 1.50 -6.83
N ALA A 18 1.98 1.00 -7.68
CA ALA A 18 1.74 -0.20 -8.45
C ALA A 18 1.58 -1.45 -7.59
N GLU A 19 0.75 -2.40 -8.04
CA GLU A 19 0.60 -3.71 -7.42
C GLU A 19 1.87 -4.57 -7.51
N MET A 20 2.16 -5.34 -6.46
CA MET A 20 3.37 -6.14 -6.40
C MET A 20 3.42 -7.18 -7.52
N GLU A 21 2.28 -7.81 -7.82
CA GLU A 21 2.13 -8.75 -8.94
C GLU A 21 2.51 -8.08 -10.26
N ARG A 22 1.95 -6.91 -10.56
CA ARG A 22 2.24 -6.18 -11.81
C ARG A 22 3.70 -5.79 -11.92
N ARG A 23 4.31 -5.38 -10.81
CA ARG A 23 5.74 -5.06 -10.76
C ARG A 23 6.60 -6.29 -11.02
N PHE A 24 6.21 -7.43 -10.46
CA PHE A 24 6.87 -8.70 -10.71
C PHE A 24 6.73 -9.11 -12.18
N THR A 25 5.52 -9.06 -12.75
CA THR A 25 5.27 -9.37 -14.16
C THR A 25 6.08 -8.46 -15.09
N ALA A 26 6.10 -7.15 -14.84
CA ALA A 26 6.92 -6.21 -15.61
C ALA A 26 8.42 -6.54 -15.51
N PHE A 27 8.90 -6.89 -14.31
CA PHE A 27 10.29 -7.28 -14.09
C PHE A 27 10.65 -8.57 -14.84
N VAL A 28 9.77 -9.58 -14.81
CA VAL A 28 9.96 -10.85 -15.52
C VAL A 28 10.01 -10.61 -17.03
N ILE A 29 9.10 -9.81 -17.59
CA ILE A 29 9.14 -9.45 -19.02
C ILE A 29 10.45 -8.74 -19.38
N ASP A 30 10.85 -7.74 -18.60
CA ASP A 30 12.11 -7.02 -18.83
C ASP A 30 13.34 -7.96 -18.79
N ARG A 31 13.36 -8.94 -17.88
CA ARG A 31 14.42 -9.94 -17.79
C ARG A 31 14.40 -10.93 -18.95
N ALA A 32 13.22 -11.46 -19.30
CA ALA A 32 13.06 -12.41 -20.39
C ALA A 32 13.52 -11.79 -21.73
N VAL A 33 13.13 -10.55 -22.00
CA VAL A 33 13.59 -9.81 -23.20
C VAL A 33 15.09 -9.60 -23.15
N GLY A 34 15.63 -9.08 -22.04
CA GLY A 34 17.06 -8.76 -21.96
C GLY A 34 17.98 -9.99 -22.03
N TRP A 35 17.64 -11.05 -21.30
CA TRP A 35 18.40 -12.30 -21.32
C TRP A 35 18.18 -13.10 -22.61
N GLY A 36 16.99 -13.03 -23.22
CA GLY A 36 16.72 -13.62 -24.52
C GLY A 36 17.60 -13.02 -25.61
N VAL A 37 17.73 -11.69 -25.66
CA VAL A 37 18.63 -10.99 -26.60
C VAL A 37 20.09 -11.37 -26.35
N ALA A 38 20.53 -11.39 -25.09
CA ALA A 38 21.90 -11.79 -24.74
C ALA A 38 22.20 -13.26 -25.10
N ALA A 39 21.25 -14.17 -24.86
CA ALA A 39 21.37 -15.59 -25.19
C ALA A 39 21.41 -15.82 -26.70
N ALA A 40 20.56 -15.12 -27.47
CA ALA A 40 20.56 -15.20 -28.92
C ALA A 40 21.91 -14.72 -29.50
N ALA A 41 22.46 -13.62 -28.98
CA ALA A 41 23.78 -13.13 -29.39
C ALA A 41 24.90 -14.13 -29.05
N ALA A 42 24.88 -14.68 -27.83
CA ALA A 42 25.85 -15.68 -27.39
C ALA A 42 25.80 -16.97 -28.24
N VAL A 43 24.59 -17.46 -28.58
CA VAL A 43 24.42 -18.60 -29.48
C VAL A 43 24.91 -18.26 -30.89
N GLY A 44 24.66 -17.05 -31.38
CA GLY A 44 25.19 -16.60 -32.68
C GLY A 44 26.72 -16.62 -32.72
N VAL A 45 27.37 -16.10 -31.67
CA VAL A 45 28.83 -16.12 -31.53
C VAL A 45 29.36 -17.55 -31.43
N TRP A 46 28.73 -18.39 -30.62
CA TRP A 46 29.08 -19.80 -30.50
C TRP A 46 28.97 -20.55 -31.83
N ARG A 47 27.97 -20.25 -32.65
CA ARG A 47 27.73 -20.95 -33.93
C ARG A 47 28.58 -20.45 -35.08
N LEU A 48 28.94 -19.16 -35.09
CA LEU A 48 29.47 -18.49 -36.28
C LEU A 48 30.88 -17.92 -36.12
N VAL A 49 31.36 -17.72 -34.89
CA VAL A 49 32.62 -17.00 -34.64
C VAL A 49 33.68 -17.93 -34.06
N ASP A 50 33.43 -18.53 -32.90
CA ASP A 50 34.42 -19.34 -32.19
C ASP A 50 33.72 -20.41 -31.31
N PRO A 51 33.37 -21.58 -31.89
CA PRO A 51 32.59 -22.61 -31.20
C PRO A 51 33.29 -23.28 -30.02
N ASP A 52 34.63 -23.30 -30.04
CA ASP A 52 35.45 -24.00 -29.05
C ASP A 52 35.81 -23.09 -27.86
N ASN A 53 35.63 -21.77 -28.01
CA ASN A 53 35.97 -20.79 -26.99
C ASN A 53 34.76 -20.35 -26.15
N GLY A 54 34.44 -21.16 -25.15
CA GLY A 54 33.34 -20.88 -24.22
C GLY A 54 33.47 -19.53 -23.48
N ALA A 55 34.69 -19.00 -23.30
CA ALA A 55 34.88 -17.71 -22.65
C ALA A 55 34.33 -16.56 -23.50
N VAL A 56 34.53 -16.59 -24.82
CA VAL A 56 34.00 -15.57 -25.75
C VAL A 56 32.46 -15.58 -25.76
N VAL A 57 31.86 -16.76 -25.68
CA VAL A 57 30.39 -16.91 -25.59
C VAL A 57 29.85 -16.30 -24.29
N VAL A 58 30.48 -16.60 -23.14
CA VAL A 58 30.08 -16.04 -21.84
C VAL A 58 30.28 -14.53 -21.80
N LEU A 59 31.42 -14.01 -22.28
CA LEU A 59 31.69 -12.57 -22.34
C LEU A 59 30.71 -11.85 -23.26
N THR A 60 30.32 -12.46 -24.38
CA THR A 60 29.29 -11.93 -25.27
C THR A 60 27.95 -11.82 -24.54
N PHE A 61 27.52 -12.88 -23.86
CA PHE A 61 26.28 -12.86 -23.08
C PHE A 61 26.29 -11.73 -22.04
N LEU A 62 27.36 -11.66 -21.23
CA LEU A 62 27.49 -10.65 -20.18
C LEU A 62 27.55 -9.23 -20.75
N GLY A 63 28.30 -9.01 -21.83
CA GLY A 63 28.42 -7.73 -22.50
C GLY A 63 27.10 -7.24 -23.09
N VAL A 64 26.37 -8.11 -23.79
CA VAL A 64 25.05 -7.78 -24.35
C VAL A 64 24.02 -7.55 -23.25
N ALA A 65 24.01 -8.37 -22.19
CA ALA A 65 23.12 -8.18 -21.05
C ALA A 65 23.38 -6.84 -20.34
N ALA A 66 24.67 -6.45 -20.17
CA ALA A 66 25.06 -5.16 -19.61
C ALA A 66 24.62 -3.99 -20.51
N LEU A 67 24.80 -4.12 -21.83
CA LEU A 67 24.37 -3.10 -22.79
C LEU A 67 22.85 -2.92 -22.80
N VAL A 68 22.08 -4.00 -22.83
CA VAL A 68 20.61 -3.94 -22.72
C VAL A 68 20.21 -3.33 -21.38
N GLY A 69 20.87 -3.70 -20.29
CA GLY A 69 20.66 -3.10 -18.97
C GLY A 69 20.88 -1.59 -18.96
N LEU A 70 21.95 -1.11 -19.62
CA LEU A 70 22.25 0.31 -19.79
C LEU A 70 21.16 1.03 -20.60
N VAL A 71 20.74 0.45 -21.73
CA VAL A 71 19.66 1.02 -22.56
C VAL A 71 18.36 1.13 -21.76
N LEU A 72 17.98 0.08 -21.03
CA LEU A 72 16.79 0.11 -20.17
C LEU A 72 16.93 1.13 -19.04
N ALA A 73 18.12 1.30 -18.46
CA ALA A 73 18.37 2.30 -17.44
C ALA A 73 18.19 3.72 -18.00
N VAL A 74 18.71 4.00 -19.20
CA VAL A 74 18.51 5.29 -19.88
C VAL A 74 17.03 5.52 -20.15
N LEU A 75 16.30 4.52 -20.67
CA LEU A 75 14.86 4.62 -20.94
C LEU A 75 14.05 4.92 -19.67
N VAL A 76 14.35 4.24 -18.55
CA VAL A 76 13.73 4.53 -17.25
C VAL A 76 14.09 5.94 -16.77
N GLY A 77 15.34 6.37 -16.95
CA GLY A 77 15.80 7.68 -16.53
C GLY A 77 15.16 8.84 -17.29
N THR A 78 14.90 8.66 -18.59
CA THR A 78 14.34 9.70 -19.48
C THR A 78 12.83 9.65 -19.59
N THR A 79 12.22 8.47 -19.56
CA THR A 79 10.77 8.29 -19.81
C THR A 79 10.02 7.67 -18.62
N GLY A 80 10.72 6.89 -17.79
CA GLY A 80 10.12 6.07 -16.75
C GLY A 80 9.62 4.70 -17.24
N LEU A 81 9.85 4.36 -18.50
CA LEU A 81 9.32 3.15 -19.12
C LEU A 81 10.39 2.10 -19.37
N THR A 82 9.93 0.86 -19.49
CA THR A 82 10.63 -0.30 -20.07
C THR A 82 9.59 -1.11 -20.84
N PRO A 83 9.99 -2.06 -21.72
CA PRO A 83 9.03 -2.90 -22.44
C PRO A 83 8.02 -3.58 -21.50
N GLY A 84 8.48 -4.19 -20.40
CA GLY A 84 7.60 -4.85 -19.44
C GLY A 84 6.73 -3.88 -18.64
N LYS A 85 7.22 -2.67 -18.34
CA LYS A 85 6.42 -1.65 -17.65
C LYS A 85 5.36 -1.05 -18.56
N ALA A 86 5.71 -0.77 -19.81
CA ALA A 86 4.74 -0.32 -20.81
C ALA A 86 3.63 -1.37 -21.01
N ALA A 87 3.99 -2.65 -21.13
CA ALA A 87 3.03 -3.74 -21.31
C ALA A 87 2.09 -3.94 -20.11
N THR A 88 2.51 -3.58 -18.90
CA THR A 88 1.73 -3.73 -17.66
C THR A 88 1.05 -2.45 -17.19
N GLY A 89 1.18 -1.36 -17.96
CA GLY A 89 0.62 -0.05 -17.59
C GLY A 89 1.32 0.61 -16.41
N LEU A 90 2.63 0.36 -16.24
CA LEU A 90 3.44 0.89 -15.16
C LEU A 90 4.41 1.98 -15.65
N ARG A 91 4.74 2.91 -14.77
CA ARG A 91 5.76 3.93 -15.01
C ARG A 91 6.59 4.20 -13.75
N VAL A 92 7.88 4.44 -13.93
CA VAL A 92 8.79 4.87 -12.87
C VAL A 92 8.87 6.38 -12.89
N VAL A 93 8.50 7.02 -11.79
CA VAL A 93 8.55 8.48 -11.64
C VAL A 93 9.15 8.86 -10.30
N ARG A 94 9.63 10.10 -10.19
CA ARG A 94 10.05 10.68 -8.92
C ARG A 94 8.82 11.06 -8.12
N ARG A 95 8.70 10.52 -6.90
CA ARG A 95 7.52 10.68 -6.04
C ARG A 95 7.12 12.14 -5.82
N THR A 96 8.08 13.04 -5.61
CA THR A 96 7.81 14.46 -5.33
C THR A 96 7.34 15.28 -6.53
N THR A 97 7.65 14.86 -7.76
CA THR A 97 7.46 15.70 -8.96
C THR A 97 6.63 15.04 -10.06
N GLY A 98 6.42 13.73 -10.00
CA GLY A 98 5.77 12.97 -11.07
C GLY A 98 6.57 12.90 -12.39
N ARG A 99 7.81 13.39 -12.39
CA ARG A 99 8.71 13.42 -13.56
C ARG A 99 9.62 12.18 -13.61
N PRO A 100 10.26 11.87 -14.75
CA PRO A 100 11.28 10.84 -14.83
C PRO A 100 12.39 11.05 -13.79
N ILE A 101 12.93 9.95 -13.26
CA ILE A 101 13.87 9.99 -12.13
C ILE A 101 15.25 10.54 -12.49
N GLY A 102 15.57 10.63 -13.79
CA GLY A 102 16.86 11.04 -14.33
C GLY A 102 17.79 9.86 -14.62
N VAL A 103 18.64 9.98 -15.64
CA VAL A 103 19.53 8.90 -16.11
C VAL A 103 20.49 8.41 -15.02
N GLY A 104 21.11 9.33 -14.26
CA GLY A 104 22.06 8.95 -13.21
C GLY A 104 21.41 8.09 -12.11
N ALA A 105 20.23 8.49 -11.63
CA ALA A 105 19.49 7.71 -10.63
C ALA A 105 19.04 6.36 -11.19
N ALA A 106 18.59 6.32 -12.44
CA ALA A 106 18.17 5.07 -13.09
C ALA A 106 19.35 4.12 -13.32
N LEU A 107 20.53 4.63 -13.68
CA LEU A 107 21.76 3.84 -13.84
C LEU A 107 22.21 3.25 -12.51
N LEU A 108 22.25 4.04 -11.44
CA LEU A 108 22.59 3.55 -10.11
C LEU A 108 21.61 2.46 -9.65
N ARG A 109 20.31 2.66 -9.90
CA ARG A 109 19.27 1.65 -9.63
C ARG A 109 19.53 0.36 -10.43
N ALA A 110 19.90 0.47 -11.71
CA ALA A 110 20.22 -0.68 -12.55
C ALA A 110 21.47 -1.44 -12.07
N ILE A 111 22.52 -0.73 -11.64
CA ILE A 111 23.73 -1.33 -11.06
C ILE A 111 23.38 -2.09 -9.78
N VAL A 112 22.64 -1.46 -8.86
CA VAL A 112 22.20 -2.09 -7.61
C VAL A 112 21.36 -3.34 -7.87
N LEU A 113 20.43 -3.28 -8.82
CA LEU A 113 19.64 -4.45 -9.25
C LEU A 113 20.50 -5.53 -9.91
N GLY A 114 21.53 -5.15 -10.67
CA GLY A 114 22.47 -6.07 -11.30
C GLY A 114 23.31 -6.84 -10.29
N ILE A 115 23.91 -6.13 -9.32
CA ILE A 115 24.68 -6.70 -8.21
C ILE A 115 23.78 -7.62 -7.35
N ALA A 116 22.54 -7.19 -7.10
CA ALA A 116 21.57 -7.98 -6.36
C ALA A 116 21.01 -9.19 -7.13
N GLY A 117 21.29 -9.30 -8.43
CA GLY A 117 20.82 -10.38 -9.29
C GLY A 117 21.81 -11.55 -9.36
N LEU A 118 22.61 -11.57 -10.44
CA LEU A 118 23.50 -12.69 -10.79
C LEU A 118 24.49 -13.08 -9.67
N PRO A 119 25.24 -12.14 -9.04
CA PRO A 119 26.21 -12.49 -8.00
C PRO A 119 25.60 -13.12 -6.74
N THR A 120 24.31 -12.88 -6.47
CA THR A 120 23.64 -13.37 -5.26
C THR A 120 22.66 -14.51 -5.54
N ALA A 121 22.71 -15.11 -6.74
CA ALA A 121 21.74 -16.08 -7.23
C ALA A 121 20.27 -15.61 -7.06
N GLY A 122 20.02 -14.30 -7.15
CA GLY A 122 18.70 -13.69 -7.00
C GLY A 122 18.24 -13.41 -5.56
N LEU A 123 19.01 -13.78 -4.53
CA LEU A 123 18.66 -13.48 -3.13
C LEU A 123 18.58 -11.97 -2.85
N GLY A 124 19.45 -11.17 -3.48
CA GLY A 124 19.39 -9.71 -3.37
C GLY A 124 18.10 -9.13 -3.98
N LEU A 125 17.67 -9.65 -5.14
CA LEU A 125 16.40 -9.26 -5.76
C LEU A 125 15.19 -9.65 -4.89
N ALA A 126 15.20 -10.86 -4.32
CA ALA A 126 14.17 -11.29 -3.36
C ALA A 126 14.13 -10.37 -2.13
N THR A 127 15.29 -9.93 -1.64
CA THR A 127 15.40 -8.97 -0.52
C THR A 127 14.81 -7.61 -0.89
N PHE A 128 15.04 -7.11 -2.11
CA PHE A 128 14.42 -5.88 -2.58
C PHE A 128 12.90 -6.00 -2.78
N ALA A 129 12.40 -7.15 -3.23
CA ALA A 129 10.98 -7.43 -3.30
C ALA A 129 10.35 -7.50 -1.89
N TRP A 130 11.01 -8.16 -0.94
CA TRP A 130 10.58 -8.23 0.45
C TRP A 130 10.49 -6.85 1.11
N THR A 131 11.54 -6.02 0.96
CA THR A 131 11.55 -4.65 1.50
C THR A 131 10.46 -3.77 0.87
N ALA A 132 10.13 -3.99 -0.40
CA ALA A 132 9.01 -3.33 -1.05
C ALA A 132 7.66 -3.81 -0.49
N ALA A 133 7.50 -5.11 -0.21
CA ALA A 133 6.28 -5.67 0.37
C ALA A 133 6.05 -5.21 1.82
N MET A 134 7.13 -5.04 2.60
CA MET A 134 7.10 -4.60 3.99
C MET A 134 7.16 -3.07 4.18
N ASP A 135 7.02 -2.29 3.11
CA ASP A 135 7.07 -0.82 3.21
C ASP A 135 5.95 -0.28 4.12
N PRO A 136 6.27 0.30 5.30
CA PRO A 136 5.26 0.78 6.25
C PRO A 136 4.41 1.93 5.69
N ALA A 137 4.97 2.69 4.75
CA ALA A 137 4.28 3.80 4.10
C ALA A 137 3.23 3.33 3.07
N ARG A 138 3.12 2.02 2.83
CA ARG A 138 2.28 1.38 1.79
C ARG A 138 2.52 1.95 0.38
N GLN A 139 3.65 2.62 0.16
CA GLN A 139 4.10 3.09 -1.15
C GLN A 139 4.76 1.96 -1.95
N ARG A 140 4.93 0.80 -1.32
CA ARG A 140 5.52 -0.42 -1.84
C ARG A 140 6.95 -0.20 -2.34
N ARG A 141 7.75 0.65 -1.72
CA ARG A 141 9.09 1.00 -2.24
C ARG A 141 10.16 0.04 -1.74
N GLY A 142 10.83 -0.64 -2.67
CA GLY A 142 12.01 -1.43 -2.34
C GLY A 142 13.21 -0.53 -2.04
N LEU A 143 14.27 -1.09 -1.45
CA LEU A 143 15.48 -0.32 -1.14
C LEU A 143 16.05 0.41 -2.39
N HIS A 144 16.04 -0.29 -3.52
CA HIS A 144 16.45 0.25 -4.83
C HIS A 144 15.55 1.39 -5.35
N ASP A 145 14.31 1.53 -4.89
CA ASP A 145 13.40 2.63 -5.25
C ASP A 145 13.65 3.89 -4.40
N ARG A 146 14.44 3.80 -3.32
CA ARG A 146 14.88 4.98 -2.58
C ARG A 146 15.88 5.81 -3.38
N ILE A 147 16.60 5.18 -4.31
CA ILE A 147 17.52 5.83 -5.24
C ILE A 147 16.72 6.76 -6.15
N GLY A 148 17.06 8.06 -6.14
CA GLY A 148 16.39 9.07 -6.96
C GLY A 148 14.95 9.40 -6.55
N ASP A 149 14.54 9.03 -5.33
CA ASP A 149 13.16 9.09 -4.85
C ASP A 149 12.15 8.46 -5.84
N ALA A 150 12.54 7.32 -6.41
CA ALA A 150 11.75 6.60 -7.39
C ALA A 150 10.50 5.96 -6.78
N MET A 151 9.45 5.92 -7.57
CA MET A 151 8.19 5.26 -7.27
C MET A 151 7.64 4.64 -8.55
N VAL A 152 7.18 3.39 -8.45
CA VAL A 152 6.51 2.71 -9.56
C VAL A 152 5.02 2.94 -9.42
N VAL A 153 4.43 3.60 -10.41
CA VAL A 153 3.02 3.97 -10.42
C VAL A 153 2.27 3.24 -11.51
N ASP A 154 1.00 2.94 -11.23
CA ASP A 154 0.03 2.43 -12.21
C ASP A 154 -0.60 3.61 -12.95
N VAL A 155 -0.44 3.65 -14.27
CA VAL A 155 -0.91 4.75 -15.13
C VAL A 155 -2.13 4.39 -15.97
N ARG A 156 -2.74 3.23 -15.71
CA ARG A 156 -3.92 2.80 -16.47
C ARG A 156 -5.12 3.72 -16.17
N PRO A 157 -5.98 4.00 -17.18
CA PRO A 157 -7.20 4.74 -16.95
C PRO A 157 -8.02 4.03 -15.89
N VAL A 158 -8.50 4.80 -14.92
CA VAL A 158 -9.51 4.32 -14.00
C VAL A 158 -10.77 4.22 -14.82
N GLU A 159 -11.30 3.01 -15.00
CA GLU A 159 -12.68 2.87 -15.44
C GLU A 159 -13.52 3.55 -14.35
N VAL A 160 -13.98 4.76 -14.67
CA VAL A 160 -15.06 5.40 -13.93
C VAL A 160 -16.25 4.52 -14.22
N GLU A 161 -16.50 3.55 -13.35
CA GLU A 161 -17.78 2.86 -13.28
C GLU A 161 -18.81 3.97 -13.08
N VAL A 162 -19.45 4.38 -14.19
CA VAL A 162 -20.61 5.25 -14.15
C VAL A 162 -21.60 4.47 -13.33
N ALA A 163 -21.69 4.80 -12.04
CA ALA A 163 -22.72 4.26 -11.18
C ALA A 163 -24.02 4.37 -11.97
N PRO A 164 -24.77 3.27 -12.20
CA PRO A 164 -26.05 3.39 -12.85
C PRO A 164 -26.79 4.48 -12.11
N VAL A 165 -27.29 5.47 -12.84
CA VAL A 165 -28.16 6.50 -12.29
C VAL A 165 -29.28 5.71 -11.64
N VAL A 166 -29.20 5.53 -10.32
CA VAL A 166 -30.32 5.03 -9.53
C VAL A 166 -31.29 6.19 -9.64
N GLU A 167 -32.21 6.06 -10.59
CA GLU A 167 -33.38 6.89 -10.73
C GLU A 167 -34.09 6.81 -9.39
N ARG A 168 -33.78 7.78 -8.51
CA ARG A 168 -34.52 7.94 -7.27
C ARG A 168 -35.97 8.12 -7.71
N PRO A 169 -36.92 7.30 -7.22
CA PRO A 169 -38.31 7.49 -7.58
C PRO A 169 -38.66 8.94 -7.25
N GLN A 170 -38.92 9.73 -8.29
CA GLN A 170 -39.40 11.10 -8.15
C GLN A 170 -40.65 10.98 -7.29
N GLN A 171 -40.59 11.52 -6.07
CA GLN A 171 -41.73 11.58 -5.19
C GLN A 171 -42.80 12.39 -5.94
N ILE A 172 -43.84 11.70 -6.41
CA ILE A 172 -44.96 12.32 -7.10
C ILE A 172 -45.63 13.26 -6.10
N VAL A 173 -45.30 14.55 -6.18
CA VAL A 173 -45.96 15.58 -5.41
C VAL A 173 -47.31 15.81 -6.08
N ASN A 174 -48.39 15.43 -5.42
CA ASN A 174 -49.75 15.59 -5.93
C ASN A 174 -50.10 17.10 -5.93
N LEU A 175 -49.87 17.77 -7.07
CA LEU A 175 -50.11 19.21 -7.26
C LEU A 175 -51.55 19.65 -6.94
N THR A 176 -52.49 18.72 -6.94
CA THR A 176 -53.90 18.96 -6.57
C THR A 176 -54.05 19.42 -5.10
N ALA A 177 -53.09 19.11 -4.22
CA ALA A 177 -53.10 19.54 -2.81
C ALA A 177 -52.54 20.96 -2.59
N MET A 178 -51.91 21.60 -3.59
CA MET A 178 -51.41 22.97 -3.48
C MET A 178 -52.37 24.04 -4.03
N ARG A 179 -53.55 23.65 -4.54
CA ARG A 179 -54.56 24.57 -5.11
C ARG A 179 -55.57 25.10 -4.07
N LEU A 180 -55.14 25.33 -2.83
CA LEU A 180 -55.97 25.96 -1.79
C LEU A 180 -55.18 27.02 -1.01
N LEU A 181 -54.37 27.82 -1.70
CA LEU A 181 -53.92 29.11 -1.20
C LEU A 181 -54.33 30.19 -2.21
N PRO A 182 -55.18 31.16 -1.82
CA PRO A 182 -55.49 32.30 -2.65
C PRO A 182 -54.35 33.32 -2.55
N SER A 183 -53.73 33.67 -3.68
CA SER A 183 -52.82 34.81 -3.80
C SER A 183 -53.54 36.00 -4.46
N PRO A 184 -53.45 37.22 -3.90
CA PRO A 184 -54.11 38.40 -4.42
C PRO A 184 -53.33 39.08 -5.56
N VAL A 185 -54.09 39.50 -6.57
CA VAL A 185 -54.01 40.72 -7.42
C VAL A 185 -52.74 40.98 -8.28
N GLU A 186 -53.06 41.36 -9.52
CA GLU A 186 -52.26 41.65 -10.71
C GLU A 186 -51.24 42.80 -10.58
N GLU A 187 -50.10 42.66 -11.26
CA GLU A 187 -49.43 43.76 -11.97
C GLU A 187 -48.98 43.30 -13.37
N HIS A 188 -49.08 44.23 -14.32
CA HIS A 188 -49.00 44.11 -15.78
C HIS A 188 -47.64 43.61 -16.35
N PRO A 189 -47.60 43.18 -17.64
CA PRO A 189 -46.42 42.58 -18.27
C PRO A 189 -45.42 43.62 -18.78
N THR A 190 -44.14 43.38 -18.54
CA THR A 190 -43.02 44.10 -19.17
C THR A 190 -42.49 43.29 -20.37
N PRO A 191 -42.28 43.89 -21.55
CA PRO A 191 -41.98 43.15 -22.78
C PRO A 191 -40.56 42.56 -22.82
N ILE A 192 -40.47 41.43 -23.51
CA ILE A 192 -39.26 40.66 -23.83
C ILE A 192 -38.36 41.50 -24.79
N PRO A 193 -37.04 41.60 -24.57
CA PRO A 193 -36.13 42.22 -25.53
C PRO A 193 -35.83 41.27 -26.71
N GLU A 194 -35.92 41.83 -27.92
CA GLU A 194 -35.60 41.22 -29.22
C GLU A 194 -34.07 41.02 -29.40
N PRO A 195 -33.60 40.01 -30.16
CA PRO A 195 -32.17 39.69 -30.27
C PRO A 195 -31.39 40.69 -31.15
N THR A 196 -30.31 41.25 -30.60
CA THR A 196 -29.35 42.14 -31.27
C THR A 196 -28.45 41.35 -32.26
N PRO A 197 -28.08 41.91 -33.43
CA PRO A 197 -27.17 41.28 -34.41
C PRO A 197 -25.71 41.18 -33.90
N PRO A 198 -24.91 40.24 -34.45
CA PRO A 198 -23.56 39.96 -33.94
C PRO A 198 -22.53 41.04 -34.31
N THR A 199 -21.72 41.42 -33.32
CA THR A 199 -20.54 42.30 -33.45
C THR A 199 -19.41 41.61 -34.23
N PRO A 200 -18.68 42.31 -35.14
CA PRO A 200 -17.56 41.73 -35.86
C PRO A 200 -16.36 41.40 -34.95
N THR A 201 -15.73 40.27 -35.24
CA THR A 201 -14.54 39.70 -34.58
C THR A 201 -13.31 40.62 -34.72
N PRO A 202 -12.65 41.06 -33.63
CA PRO A 202 -11.33 41.70 -33.73
C PRO A 202 -10.26 40.79 -34.36
N THR A 203 -9.50 41.40 -35.28
CA THR A 203 -8.34 40.83 -35.99
C THR A 203 -7.17 40.58 -35.02
N PRO A 204 -6.49 39.41 -35.04
CA PRO A 204 -5.32 39.17 -34.19
C PRO A 204 -4.13 40.07 -34.54
N THR A 205 -3.60 40.74 -33.52
CA THR A 205 -2.35 41.51 -33.54
C THR A 205 -1.14 40.60 -33.79
N PRO A 206 -0.25 40.87 -34.76
CA PRO A 206 0.98 40.10 -34.94
C PRO A 206 1.90 40.14 -33.71
N THR A 207 2.35 38.95 -33.29
CA THR A 207 3.32 38.73 -32.21
C THR A 207 4.71 39.26 -32.60
N PRO A 208 5.40 40.04 -31.75
CA PRO A 208 6.76 40.49 -32.04
C PRO A 208 7.77 39.33 -32.12
N THR A 209 8.63 39.39 -33.14
CA THR A 209 9.76 38.50 -33.39
C THR A 209 10.74 38.50 -32.21
N PRO A 210 11.14 37.35 -31.66
CA PRO A 210 12.14 37.30 -30.60
C PRO A 210 13.54 37.66 -31.12
N THR A 211 14.19 38.59 -30.41
CA THR A 211 15.60 38.97 -30.59
C THR A 211 16.51 37.76 -30.27
N PRO A 212 17.54 37.46 -31.08
CA PRO A 212 18.46 36.37 -30.79
C PRO A 212 19.30 36.67 -29.55
N VAL A 213 19.29 35.72 -28.60
CA VAL A 213 20.17 35.71 -27.41
C VAL A 213 21.59 35.34 -27.84
N PRO A 214 22.64 36.06 -27.42
CA PRO A 214 24.01 35.75 -27.80
C PRO A 214 24.48 34.41 -27.23
N ALA A 215 25.32 33.72 -28.00
CA ALA A 215 25.87 32.40 -27.66
C ALA A 215 26.70 32.43 -26.36
N PRO A 216 26.62 31.41 -25.49
CA PRO A 216 27.43 31.33 -24.28
C PRO A 216 28.90 31.11 -24.62
N VAL A 217 29.77 31.94 -24.03
CA VAL A 217 31.22 31.81 -24.09
C VAL A 217 31.66 30.52 -23.37
N ALA A 218 32.57 29.76 -23.98
CA ALA A 218 33.08 28.50 -23.44
C ALA A 218 33.73 28.70 -22.06
N THR A 219 33.29 27.91 -21.08
CA THR A 219 33.91 27.81 -19.75
C THR A 219 35.23 27.02 -19.85
N PRO A 220 36.34 27.46 -19.22
CA PRO A 220 37.61 26.74 -19.29
C PRO A 220 37.54 25.39 -18.54
N ALA A 221 38.29 24.40 -19.03
CA ALA A 221 38.39 23.08 -18.44
C ALA A 221 38.98 23.11 -17.01
N PRO A 222 38.47 22.30 -16.05
CA PRO A 222 39.04 22.23 -14.71
C PRO A 222 40.40 21.52 -14.71
N ALA A 223 41.33 22.07 -13.95
CA ALA A 223 42.67 21.51 -13.73
C ALA A 223 42.62 20.16 -12.99
N PRO A 224 43.58 19.24 -13.22
CA PRO A 224 43.59 17.93 -12.58
C PRO A 224 43.85 18.02 -11.08
N ALA A 225 43.13 17.19 -10.32
CA ALA A 225 43.24 17.08 -8.86
C ALA A 225 44.57 16.40 -8.43
N PRO A 226 45.14 16.77 -7.27
CA PRO A 226 46.41 16.23 -6.79
C PRO A 226 46.28 14.76 -6.36
N VAL A 227 47.35 14.01 -6.64
CA VAL A 227 47.52 12.57 -6.35
C VAL A 227 47.55 12.35 -4.83
N ALA A 228 46.74 11.41 -4.33
CA ALA A 228 46.72 11.04 -2.92
C ALA A 228 47.99 10.28 -2.52
N SER A 229 48.58 10.66 -1.38
CA SER A 229 49.71 9.98 -0.74
C SER A 229 49.36 8.56 -0.29
N PRO A 230 50.32 7.62 -0.27
CA PRO A 230 50.06 6.22 0.11
C PRO A 230 49.77 6.06 1.60
N VAL A 231 48.79 5.20 1.91
CA VAL A 231 48.38 4.77 3.25
C VAL A 231 49.41 3.79 3.83
N PRO A 232 49.78 3.85 5.14
CA PRO A 232 50.72 2.90 5.73
C PRO A 232 50.13 1.50 5.89
N ALA A 233 50.98 0.47 5.77
CA ALA A 233 50.63 -0.94 5.91
C ALA A 233 50.17 -1.31 7.35
N PRO A 234 49.27 -2.30 7.51
CA PRO A 234 48.79 -2.73 8.82
C PRO A 234 49.84 -3.59 9.57
N ALA A 235 49.89 -3.43 10.89
CA ALA A 235 50.72 -4.20 11.82
C ALA A 235 50.24 -5.66 11.98
N PRO A 236 51.11 -6.63 12.32
CA PRO A 236 50.77 -8.05 12.39
C PRO A 236 49.96 -8.43 13.64
N VAL A 237 49.12 -9.45 13.46
CA VAL A 237 48.22 -10.06 14.47
C VAL A 237 49.00 -11.06 15.35
N PRO A 238 48.90 -11.02 16.69
CA PRO A 238 49.48 -12.05 17.57
C PRO A 238 48.73 -13.40 17.52
N ALA A 239 49.50 -14.49 17.60
CA ALA A 239 49.08 -15.88 17.49
C ALA A 239 48.25 -16.41 18.68
N ALA A 240 47.50 -17.48 18.38
CA ALA A 240 46.56 -18.18 19.25
C ALA A 240 47.17 -18.77 20.54
N GLY A 241 46.45 -18.61 21.65
CA GLY A 241 46.64 -19.35 22.91
C GLY A 241 45.65 -20.53 23.04
N PRO A 242 45.95 -21.54 23.89
CA PRO A 242 45.28 -22.84 23.89
C PRO A 242 43.86 -22.82 24.50
N ALA A 243 43.02 -23.73 24.00
CA ALA A 243 41.63 -23.93 24.40
C ALA A 243 41.47 -24.52 25.82
N PRO A 244 40.52 -24.02 26.64
CA PRO A 244 40.07 -24.69 27.85
C PRO A 244 38.85 -25.61 27.61
N VAL A 245 38.84 -26.69 28.40
CA VAL A 245 37.93 -27.85 28.51
C VAL A 245 36.42 -27.53 28.62
N PRO A 246 35.51 -28.43 28.17
CA PRO A 246 34.06 -28.22 28.23
C PRO A 246 33.51 -28.33 29.66
N GLN A 247 32.88 -27.26 30.17
CA GLN A 247 32.11 -27.29 31.41
C GLN A 247 30.62 -27.60 31.14
N ALA A 248 30.02 -28.29 32.10
CA ALA A 248 28.70 -28.91 32.02
C ALA A 248 27.52 -27.94 31.86
N ARG A 249 26.46 -28.45 31.23
CA ARG A 249 25.17 -27.81 30.91
C ARG A 249 24.39 -27.43 32.19
N PRO A 250 23.89 -26.19 32.34
CA PRO A 250 22.90 -25.84 33.37
C PRO A 250 21.47 -26.20 32.93
N THR A 251 20.68 -26.70 33.88
CA THR A 251 19.25 -27.03 33.82
C THR A 251 18.33 -25.80 33.94
N PRO A 252 17.09 -25.82 33.42
CA PRO A 252 16.03 -24.81 33.67
C PRO A 252 15.35 -24.99 35.06
N PRO A 253 14.50 -24.06 35.52
CA PRO A 253 14.69 -23.37 36.80
C PRO A 253 13.71 -23.77 37.93
N ALA A 254 14.10 -23.45 39.16
CA ALA A 254 13.24 -23.43 40.35
C ALA A 254 12.84 -21.98 40.71
N PRO A 255 11.66 -21.76 41.33
CA PRO A 255 11.06 -20.44 41.52
C PRO A 255 11.78 -19.60 42.60
N PRO A 256 11.71 -18.26 42.54
CA PRO A 256 12.27 -17.39 43.57
C PRO A 256 11.38 -17.33 44.83
N PRO A 257 11.96 -17.23 46.03
CA PRO A 257 11.23 -17.07 47.28
C PRO A 257 10.79 -15.62 47.52
N ALA A 258 9.73 -15.49 48.32
CA ALA A 258 9.13 -14.26 48.79
C ALA A 258 10.02 -13.50 49.79
N ALA A 259 10.11 -12.17 49.63
CA ALA A 259 10.39 -11.20 50.68
C ALA A 259 9.67 -9.90 50.28
N ALA A 260 8.54 -9.59 50.90
CA ALA A 260 8.43 -8.77 52.11
C ALA A 260 8.14 -7.30 51.73
N ALA A 261 6.83 -7.02 51.64
CA ALA A 261 6.26 -5.70 51.51
C ALA A 261 6.49 -4.88 52.79
N ALA A 262 6.93 -3.63 52.63
CA ALA A 262 6.91 -2.63 53.69
C ALA A 262 5.68 -1.72 53.50
N ALA A 263 5.00 -1.52 54.62
CA ALA A 263 3.68 -0.94 54.82
C ALA A 263 3.46 0.50 54.31
N ALA A 264 2.24 0.76 53.83
CA ALA A 264 1.58 2.06 53.88
C ALA A 264 0.22 1.91 54.62
N PRO A 265 -0.26 2.94 55.35
CA PRO A 265 -1.23 2.77 56.41
C PRO A 265 -2.69 2.68 55.92
N ARG A 266 -3.50 1.87 56.62
CA ARG A 266 -4.96 1.81 56.47
C ARG A 266 -5.63 2.80 57.41
N VAL A 267 -6.63 3.54 56.91
CA VAL A 267 -8.04 3.64 57.39
C VAL A 267 -8.75 4.77 56.60
N PRO A 268 -10.08 4.90 56.57
CA PRO A 268 -11.12 3.89 56.34
C PRO A 268 -12.12 4.36 55.24
N VAL A 269 -13.09 3.49 54.96
CA VAL A 269 -14.20 3.65 54.01
C VAL A 269 -15.03 4.90 54.31
N GLU A 270 -15.17 5.80 53.33
CA GLU A 270 -16.23 6.82 53.34
C GLU A 270 -17.15 6.61 52.13
N GLN A 271 -18.26 5.91 52.41
CA GLN A 271 -19.45 5.92 51.60
C GLN A 271 -20.00 7.35 51.57
N THR A 272 -19.71 8.12 50.51
CA THR A 272 -20.55 9.28 50.20
C THR A 272 -21.82 8.77 49.52
N ARG A 273 -22.78 8.43 50.38
CA ARG A 273 -24.19 8.30 50.08
C ARG A 273 -24.69 9.67 49.65
N VAL A 274 -24.78 9.92 48.35
CA VAL A 274 -25.62 11.04 47.86
C VAL A 274 -27.06 10.61 48.08
N ARG A 275 -27.70 11.35 48.99
CA ARG A 275 -29.09 11.26 49.38
C ARG A 275 -30.01 11.39 48.15
N PRO A 276 -31.09 10.60 48.03
CA PRO A 276 -32.14 10.91 47.08
C PRO A 276 -32.89 12.15 47.57
N GLU A 277 -32.86 13.23 46.80
CA GLU A 277 -33.85 14.30 46.96
C GLU A 277 -35.20 13.82 46.39
N PRO A 278 -36.30 13.95 47.14
CA PRO A 278 -37.63 13.66 46.65
C PRO A 278 -38.20 14.89 45.93
N GLY A 279 -38.60 14.71 44.67
CA GLY A 279 -39.43 15.67 43.94
C GLY A 279 -38.74 16.34 42.75
N ALA A 280 -38.73 15.64 41.61
CA ALA A 280 -38.81 16.27 40.31
C ALA A 280 -39.42 15.27 39.33
N ASP A 281 -40.45 15.71 38.63
CA ASP A 281 -41.26 14.93 37.69
C ASP A 281 -40.46 14.17 36.62
N PRO A 282 -40.98 13.03 36.12
CA PRO A 282 -40.28 12.18 35.16
C PRO A 282 -40.28 12.83 33.76
N ALA A 283 -39.33 13.73 33.51
CA ALA A 283 -39.04 14.22 32.17
C ALA A 283 -38.11 13.21 31.45
N ALA A 284 -38.73 12.30 30.72
CA ALA A 284 -38.22 11.61 29.53
C ALA A 284 -36.71 11.27 29.52
N VAL A 285 -36.35 10.15 30.14
CA VAL A 285 -35.19 9.37 29.73
C VAL A 285 -35.38 9.01 28.24
N PRO A 286 -34.49 9.40 27.31
CA PRO A 286 -34.58 8.93 25.94
C PRO A 286 -34.51 7.39 25.93
N PRO A 287 -35.29 6.69 25.10
CA PRO A 287 -35.37 5.23 25.17
C PRO A 287 -33.96 4.64 25.05
N SER A 288 -33.56 3.91 26.10
CA SER A 288 -32.40 3.03 26.10
C SER A 288 -32.45 2.24 24.80
N PRO A 289 -31.43 2.31 23.92
CA PRO A 289 -31.49 1.63 22.64
C PRO A 289 -31.67 0.15 22.96
N ALA A 290 -32.74 -0.44 22.42
CA ALA A 290 -33.00 -1.88 22.48
C ALA A 290 -31.67 -2.61 22.32
N THR A 291 -31.28 -3.39 23.33
CA THR A 291 -29.98 -4.07 23.42
C THR A 291 -29.80 -4.95 22.20
N VAL A 292 -29.19 -4.40 21.15
CA VAL A 292 -28.98 -5.10 19.89
C VAL A 292 -27.98 -6.22 20.15
N ARG A 293 -28.48 -7.45 20.22
CA ARG A 293 -27.63 -8.64 20.34
C ARG A 293 -27.20 -9.09 18.96
N TRP A 294 -25.92 -9.39 18.83
CA TRP A 294 -25.34 -9.87 17.59
C TRP A 294 -24.93 -11.31 17.78
N ARG A 295 -25.40 -12.19 16.91
CA ARG A 295 -24.99 -13.59 16.84
C ARG A 295 -24.04 -13.76 15.66
N VAL A 296 -22.95 -14.47 15.89
CA VAL A 296 -22.01 -14.89 14.85
C VAL A 296 -22.04 -16.40 14.71
N ALA A 297 -21.94 -16.90 13.49
CA ALA A 297 -21.88 -18.33 13.18
C ALA A 297 -20.74 -18.62 12.22
N PHE A 298 -19.86 -19.56 12.56
CA PHE A 298 -18.73 -19.97 11.74
C PHE A 298 -19.09 -21.17 10.87
N ASP A 299 -18.35 -21.36 9.79
CA ASP A 299 -18.44 -22.54 8.91
C ASP A 299 -18.13 -23.87 9.61
N THR A 300 -17.46 -23.81 10.76
CA THR A 300 -17.22 -24.95 11.65
C THR A 300 -18.45 -25.39 12.43
N GLY A 301 -19.54 -24.62 12.39
CA GLY A 301 -20.78 -24.86 13.15
C GLY A 301 -20.82 -24.19 14.53
N GLU A 302 -19.72 -23.55 14.96
CA GLU A 302 -19.68 -22.79 16.21
C GLU A 302 -20.47 -21.48 16.05
N ALA A 303 -21.41 -21.20 16.96
CA ALA A 303 -22.18 -19.97 16.95
C ALA A 303 -22.44 -19.46 18.37
N PHE A 304 -22.28 -18.16 18.59
CA PHE A 304 -22.48 -17.52 19.90
C PHE A 304 -22.86 -16.05 19.75
N VAL A 305 -23.32 -15.46 20.86
CA VAL A 305 -23.67 -14.03 20.95
C VAL A 305 -22.45 -13.21 21.34
N VAL A 306 -22.21 -12.10 20.64
CA VAL A 306 -21.04 -11.25 20.86
C VAL A 306 -21.28 -10.34 22.07
N GLU A 307 -20.88 -10.81 23.25
CA GLU A 307 -21.05 -10.09 24.52
C GLU A 307 -19.79 -9.32 24.96
N GLY A 308 -18.79 -9.18 24.10
CA GLY A 308 -17.53 -8.49 24.39
C GLY A 308 -16.51 -8.67 23.29
N LEU A 309 -15.23 -8.42 23.58
CA LEU A 309 -14.15 -8.65 22.63
C LEU A 309 -14.03 -10.14 22.33
N ALA A 310 -14.15 -10.48 21.05
CA ALA A 310 -13.93 -11.81 20.51
C ALA A 310 -12.70 -11.81 19.61
N LEU A 311 -11.83 -12.80 19.78
CA LEU A 311 -10.61 -13.00 18.99
C LEU A 311 -10.75 -14.28 18.16
N VAL A 312 -10.35 -14.22 16.89
CA VAL A 312 -10.41 -15.36 15.97
C VAL A 312 -9.07 -15.61 15.29
N GLY A 313 -8.71 -16.87 15.08
CA GLY A 313 -7.52 -17.29 14.36
C GLY A 313 -7.14 -18.74 14.65
N ARG A 314 -6.00 -19.22 14.12
CA ARG A 314 -5.60 -20.63 14.32
C ARG A 314 -5.20 -20.97 15.76
N ARG A 315 -4.70 -19.98 16.50
CA ARG A 315 -4.30 -20.03 17.91
C ARG A 315 -4.42 -18.62 18.48
N PRO A 316 -5.66 -18.16 18.73
CA PRO A 316 -5.87 -16.77 19.13
C PRO A 316 -5.43 -16.60 20.59
N GLU A 317 -4.60 -15.60 20.81
CA GLU A 317 -4.10 -15.23 22.15
C GLU A 317 -4.37 -13.72 22.38
N PRO A 318 -4.91 -13.33 23.55
CA PRO A 318 -5.08 -11.93 23.93
C PRO A 318 -3.72 -11.28 24.25
N ARG A 319 -3.60 -9.97 24.04
CA ARG A 319 -2.41 -9.21 24.46
C ARG A 319 -2.42 -8.99 25.98
N PRO A 320 -1.27 -8.72 26.62
CA PRO A 320 -1.23 -8.36 28.04
C PRO A 320 -2.14 -7.15 28.33
N GLY A 321 -3.11 -7.32 29.23
CA GLY A 321 -4.13 -6.31 29.56
C GLY A 321 -5.39 -6.29 28.67
N GLU A 322 -5.52 -7.22 27.72
CA GLU A 322 -6.69 -7.37 26.84
C GLU A 322 -7.58 -8.52 27.36
N GLU A 323 -8.77 -8.20 27.88
CA GLU A 323 -9.74 -9.23 28.30
C GLU A 323 -10.62 -9.65 27.11
N ALA A 324 -10.22 -10.73 26.44
CA ALA A 324 -11.03 -11.37 25.40
C ALA A 324 -12.11 -12.26 26.05
N ARG A 325 -13.37 -11.89 25.87
CA ARG A 325 -14.54 -12.66 26.33
C ARG A 325 -14.72 -13.96 25.53
N HIS A 326 -14.38 -13.93 24.24
CA HIS A 326 -14.44 -15.11 23.37
C HIS A 326 -13.12 -15.28 22.63
N VAL A 327 -12.59 -16.49 22.62
CA VAL A 327 -11.38 -16.87 21.90
C VAL A 327 -11.75 -18.06 21.02
N VAL A 328 -11.86 -17.83 19.71
CA VAL A 328 -12.39 -18.79 18.74
C VAL A 328 -11.25 -19.38 17.90
N PRO A 329 -10.76 -20.58 18.25
CA PRO A 329 -9.72 -21.25 17.48
C PRO A 329 -10.31 -21.89 16.21
N LEU A 330 -10.02 -21.29 15.05
CA LEU A 330 -10.41 -21.83 13.75
C LEU A 330 -9.28 -22.67 13.16
N ARG A 331 -9.51 -23.97 12.97
CA ARG A 331 -8.54 -24.86 12.31
C ARG A 331 -8.51 -24.56 10.81
N SER A 332 -7.40 -24.07 10.30
CA SER A 332 -7.19 -23.83 8.86
C SER A 332 -6.51 -25.05 8.22
N SER A 333 -6.96 -25.44 7.03
CA SER A 333 -6.43 -26.60 6.30
C SER A 333 -5.14 -26.29 5.54
N ASP A 334 -4.96 -25.03 5.15
CA ASP A 334 -3.89 -24.53 4.29
C ASP A 334 -2.96 -23.53 5.00
N MET A 335 -3.05 -23.44 6.34
CA MET A 335 -2.32 -22.46 7.16
C MET A 335 -2.61 -21.00 6.77
N SER A 336 -3.73 -20.72 6.08
CA SER A 336 -4.09 -19.37 5.66
C SER A 336 -4.57 -18.46 6.80
N LEU A 337 -4.83 -19.04 7.98
CA LEU A 337 -5.14 -18.28 9.20
C LEU A 337 -3.90 -17.95 10.04
N SER A 338 -3.71 -16.66 10.33
CA SER A 338 -2.76 -16.18 11.35
C SER A 338 -3.15 -16.65 12.76
N LYS A 339 -2.20 -16.61 13.71
CA LYS A 339 -2.41 -17.03 15.13
C LYS A 339 -3.62 -16.31 15.73
N THR A 340 -3.55 -14.98 15.77
CA THR A 340 -4.69 -14.09 16.00
C THR A 340 -4.92 -13.30 14.71
N HIS A 341 -5.96 -13.63 13.96
CA HIS A 341 -6.23 -13.13 12.62
C HIS A 341 -7.07 -11.84 12.65
N ALA A 342 -8.17 -11.87 13.38
CA ALA A 342 -9.09 -10.74 13.50
C ALA A 342 -9.70 -10.68 14.91
N GLN A 343 -10.34 -9.55 15.20
CA GLN A 343 -11.17 -9.35 16.38
C GLN A 343 -12.52 -8.78 15.98
N PHE A 344 -13.53 -9.03 16.79
CA PHE A 344 -14.82 -8.37 16.67
C PHE A 344 -15.43 -8.10 18.04
N GLN A 345 -16.23 -7.04 18.12
CA GLN A 345 -16.89 -6.61 19.34
C GLN A 345 -18.11 -5.77 18.99
N VAL A 346 -19.06 -5.65 19.91
CA VAL A 346 -20.15 -4.68 19.81
C VAL A 346 -19.62 -3.32 20.31
N ALA A 347 -19.73 -2.30 19.46
CA ALA A 347 -19.36 -0.94 19.81
C ALA A 347 -20.41 -0.29 20.73
N PRO A 348 -20.08 0.82 21.43
CA PRO A 348 -21.01 1.47 22.37
C PRO A 348 -22.32 1.96 21.73
N ASP A 349 -22.33 2.16 20.41
CA ASP A 349 -23.50 2.52 19.60
C ASP A 349 -24.38 1.31 19.22
N GLY A 350 -24.03 0.10 19.68
CA GLY A 350 -24.74 -1.14 19.40
C GLY A 350 -24.38 -1.80 18.07
N ALA A 351 -23.43 -1.26 17.31
CA ALA A 351 -23.01 -1.83 16.04
C ALA A 351 -21.96 -2.94 16.23
N LEU A 352 -22.07 -4.05 15.48
CA LEU A 352 -20.99 -5.05 15.45
C LEU A 352 -19.84 -4.53 14.60
N VAL A 353 -18.64 -4.56 15.13
CA VAL A 353 -17.43 -4.08 14.47
C VAL A 353 -16.42 -5.20 14.38
N VAL A 354 -15.81 -5.37 13.20
CA VAL A 354 -14.68 -6.28 12.96
C VAL A 354 -13.43 -5.49 12.64
N MET A 355 -12.28 -6.00 13.09
CA MET A 355 -10.97 -5.43 12.79
C MET A 355 -9.98 -6.55 12.50
N ASP A 356 -9.27 -6.44 11.38
CA ASP A 356 -8.15 -7.32 11.05
C ASP A 356 -6.93 -6.94 11.91
N ARG A 357 -6.28 -7.93 12.53
CA ARG A 357 -5.15 -7.71 13.47
C ARG A 357 -3.78 -7.78 12.80
N GLY A 358 -3.71 -7.53 11.49
CA GLY A 358 -2.48 -7.64 10.70
C GLY A 358 -2.27 -9.06 10.19
N SER A 359 -3.34 -9.70 9.72
CA SER A 359 -3.27 -11.04 9.16
C SER A 359 -2.41 -11.08 7.89
N THR A 360 -1.78 -12.22 7.62
CA THR A 360 -0.90 -12.37 6.44
C THR A 360 -1.70 -12.39 5.13
N ASN A 361 -2.88 -13.01 5.14
CA ASN A 361 -3.71 -13.19 3.94
C ASN A 361 -4.86 -12.19 3.82
N GLY A 362 -5.06 -11.36 4.85
CA GLY A 362 -6.14 -10.38 4.90
C GLY A 362 -7.50 -10.97 5.27
N SER A 363 -8.38 -10.09 5.72
CA SER A 363 -9.80 -10.37 5.99
C SER A 363 -10.69 -9.62 4.99
N TYR A 364 -11.84 -10.20 4.64
CA TYR A 364 -12.78 -9.62 3.68
C TYR A 364 -14.21 -9.66 4.23
N VAL A 365 -14.98 -8.60 4.04
CA VAL A 365 -16.43 -8.58 4.29
C VAL A 365 -17.15 -8.75 2.96
N ILE A 366 -18.05 -9.71 2.90
CA ILE A 366 -18.90 -10.03 1.77
C ILE A 366 -20.31 -9.56 2.12
N ARG A 367 -20.81 -8.57 1.38
CA ARG A 367 -22.14 -7.99 1.55
C ARG A 367 -22.92 -8.14 0.26
N LYS A 368 -24.01 -8.91 0.28
CA LYS A 368 -24.85 -9.17 -0.90
C LYS A 368 -24.01 -9.60 -2.12
N GLY A 369 -23.00 -10.45 -1.91
CA GLY A 369 -22.08 -10.92 -2.95
C GLY A 369 -20.90 -10.00 -3.29
N MET A 370 -20.90 -8.74 -2.83
CA MET A 370 -19.78 -7.82 -3.02
C MET A 370 -18.74 -7.99 -1.92
N SER A 371 -17.48 -8.29 -2.30
CA SER A 371 -16.37 -8.43 -1.37
C SER A 371 -15.62 -7.11 -1.16
N ARG A 372 -15.38 -6.74 0.09
CA ARG A 372 -14.60 -5.57 0.50
C ARG A 372 -13.49 -6.00 1.45
N SER A 373 -12.25 -5.66 1.13
CA SER A 373 -11.10 -5.94 2.00
C SER A 373 -11.10 -5.07 3.25
N LEU A 374 -10.81 -5.69 4.40
CA LEU A 374 -10.62 -5.01 5.68
C LEU A 374 -9.18 -4.49 5.77
N SER A 375 -9.04 -3.21 6.12
CA SER A 375 -7.73 -2.63 6.40
C SER A 375 -7.24 -3.05 7.80
N PRO A 376 -6.02 -3.60 7.93
CA PRO A 376 -5.47 -3.96 9.23
C PRO A 376 -5.47 -2.80 10.21
N GLY A 377 -5.91 -3.06 11.45
CA GLY A 377 -5.99 -2.10 12.54
C GLY A 377 -7.14 -1.08 12.41
N ARG A 378 -7.94 -1.12 11.33
CA ARG A 378 -9.07 -0.21 11.16
C ARG A 378 -10.39 -0.95 11.43
N PRO A 379 -11.23 -0.46 12.37
CA PRO A 379 -12.53 -1.05 12.62
C PRO A 379 -13.45 -0.85 11.40
N SER A 380 -14.22 -1.89 11.07
CA SER A 380 -15.26 -1.85 10.04
C SER A 380 -16.57 -2.36 10.61
N THR A 381 -17.64 -1.60 10.38
CA THR A 381 -18.98 -1.96 10.83
C THR A 381 -19.59 -3.06 9.97
N LEU A 382 -20.10 -4.10 10.63
CA LEU A 382 -20.86 -5.19 10.04
C LEU A 382 -22.36 -4.92 10.13
N LEU A 383 -23.08 -5.45 9.15
CA LEU A 383 -24.55 -5.43 9.08
C LEU A 383 -25.09 -6.85 9.21
N ALA A 384 -26.36 -6.98 9.58
CA ALA A 384 -27.04 -8.26 9.61
C ALA A 384 -27.07 -8.88 8.19
N GLY A 385 -26.71 -10.15 8.10
CA GLY A 385 -26.57 -10.89 6.85
C GLY A 385 -25.19 -10.75 6.18
N ASP A 386 -24.27 -9.95 6.73
CA ASP A 386 -22.89 -9.92 6.23
C ASP A 386 -22.17 -11.25 6.52
N GLU A 387 -21.25 -11.58 5.63
CA GLU A 387 -20.33 -12.71 5.80
C GLU A 387 -18.89 -12.19 5.82
N VAL A 388 -18.08 -12.64 6.77
CA VAL A 388 -16.68 -12.24 6.90
C VAL A 388 -15.81 -13.45 6.61
N ARG A 389 -14.90 -13.30 5.64
CA ARG A 389 -13.95 -14.33 5.26
C ARG A 389 -12.57 -14.03 5.84
N PHE A 390 -12.03 -15.01 6.55
CA PHE A 390 -10.70 -15.02 7.15
C PHE A 390 -9.90 -16.17 6.54
N GLY A 391 -8.98 -15.90 5.61
CA GLY A 391 -8.29 -16.99 4.89
C GLY A 391 -9.29 -17.97 4.22
N ASP A 392 -9.22 -19.24 4.60
CA ASP A 392 -10.10 -20.34 4.15
C ASP A 392 -11.41 -20.49 4.95
N ARG A 393 -11.67 -19.63 5.94
CA ARG A 393 -12.83 -19.72 6.85
C ARG A 393 -13.79 -18.55 6.70
N THR A 394 -15.05 -18.79 7.05
CA THR A 394 -16.12 -17.80 6.92
C THR A 394 -16.97 -17.71 8.18
N MET A 395 -17.43 -16.49 8.48
CA MET A 395 -18.30 -16.17 9.61
C MET A 395 -19.52 -15.39 9.12
N ARG A 396 -20.72 -15.87 9.38
CA ARG A 396 -21.99 -15.18 9.12
C ARG A 396 -22.40 -14.37 10.35
N VAL A 397 -22.98 -13.20 10.10
CA VAL A 397 -23.46 -12.30 11.15
C VAL A 397 -24.97 -12.13 11.07
N GLU A 398 -25.63 -12.28 12.21
CA GLU A 398 -27.07 -12.10 12.34
C GLU A 398 -27.38 -11.21 13.55
N ARG A 399 -28.47 -10.45 13.46
CA ARG A 399 -28.98 -9.67 14.59
C ARG A 399 -30.01 -10.54 15.30
N GLU A 400 -29.79 -10.80 16.58
CA GLU A 400 -30.74 -11.50 17.43
C GLU A 400 -31.80 -10.48 17.87
N SER A 401 -33.06 -10.77 17.53
CA SER A 401 -34.23 -9.90 17.73
C SER A 401 -34.77 -9.97 19.14
#